data_AF-A0A091CM29-F1
#
_entry.id   AF-A0A091CM29-F1
#
_cell.length_a   1.000
_cell.length_b   1.000
_cell.length_c   1.000
_cell.angle_alpha   90.00
_cell.angle_beta   90.00
_cell.angle_gamma   90.00
#
_symmetry.space_group_name_H-M   'P 1'
#
loop_
_entity.id
_entity.type
_entity.pdbx_description
1 polymer ?
#
loop_
_entity_poly.entity_id
_entity_poly.type
_entity_poly.pdbx_seq_one_letter_code
_entity_poly.pdbx_strand_id
1 'polypeptide(L)'
;MGLSFESVILWLNKNGIEEIHNCAFNGTQLDELNLSDNGNLEELPNDVFQGASGPVILDLSRTRINSLPTHGLENLKKLRAKSAYNLKKLPNLEKFVALVEASLTYPSHCCAFANWRRQISELHPICNRSILRQEVNDMTQAGAQRVSLTEDDESSYGKGFDMMYGEFDYDLCKEVVDVSCSPKPDAFNPCEDIMGYNILRVLIWFISILAVTGNITVLVVLTTSQYKLTVPWFLMCNLAFADLCIGIYLLLIASVDVHTKSQYHNYAIDWQTGAGCAAAGFFTVFASELSVYTLTAITLERWHTITHAMQLECKVQLRHACTIMAMGWIFASAAALFPIFGVSSYMKVSICLPMDIDSPLSQLYVMLLLVLNVLAFVVICGCYMHIYLTVRNPNIMSSASDTRIAKRMAMLVFTDFLCMAPISFFAISASLKVPLITVSKAKILLVLFYPINSCANPFLYAIFTKNFRRDFFMLLSKCGCYEMQAQIYRTESSSTAHNSHPRNGHCSSAPRATNGSSYILVPLSHLAQN
;
A
#
# COMPACT_ATOMS: atom_id res chain seq x y z
N MET A 1 52.97 12.24 -15.86
CA MET A 1 53.54 10.91 -15.58
C MET A 1 52.67 10.30 -14.51
N GLY A 2 52.08 9.12 -14.76
CA GLY A 2 51.35 8.39 -13.72
C GLY A 2 52.28 7.64 -12.78
N LEU A 3 51.71 6.96 -11.78
CA LEU A 3 52.45 6.30 -10.70
C LEU A 3 53.31 5.12 -11.20
N SER A 4 52.86 4.41 -12.23
CA SER A 4 53.58 3.30 -12.87
C SER A 4 53.00 2.97 -14.25
N PHE A 5 53.83 2.40 -15.13
CA PHE A 5 53.41 1.80 -16.41
C PHE A 5 52.95 0.34 -16.26
N GLU A 6 53.20 -0.28 -15.11
CA GLU A 6 52.71 -1.63 -14.78
C GLU A 6 51.37 -1.54 -14.01
N SER A 7 50.61 -2.64 -14.01
CA SER A 7 49.37 -2.75 -13.25
C SER A 7 49.62 -2.64 -11.74
N VAL A 8 48.95 -1.71 -11.07
CA VAL A 8 49.12 -1.41 -9.64
C VAL A 8 47.87 -1.79 -8.85
N ILE A 9 48.09 -2.36 -7.67
CA ILE A 9 47.09 -2.52 -6.61
C ILE A 9 47.34 -1.45 -5.54
N LEU A 10 46.36 -0.57 -5.33
CA LEU A 10 46.42 0.55 -4.39
C LEU A 10 45.51 0.30 -3.20
N TRP A 11 46.12 0.07 -2.04
CA TRP A 11 45.42 -0.05 -0.75
C TRP A 11 45.51 1.26 0.02
N LEU A 12 44.43 2.03 -0.04
CA LEU A 12 44.25 3.33 0.61
C LEU A 12 43.18 3.26 1.71
N ASN A 13 42.91 2.07 2.23
CA ASN A 13 41.90 1.83 3.25
C ASN A 13 42.35 2.24 4.65
N LYS A 14 41.42 2.66 5.51
CA LYS A 14 41.68 3.05 6.92
C LYS A 14 42.70 4.18 7.12
N ASN A 15 42.87 5.05 6.13
CA ASN A 15 43.89 6.11 6.17
C ASN A 15 43.33 7.51 6.45
N GLY A 16 42.01 7.63 6.70
CA GLY A 16 41.38 8.91 7.04
C GLY A 16 41.26 9.86 5.85
N ILE A 17 41.25 9.33 4.62
CA ILE A 17 41.08 10.13 3.40
C ILE A 17 39.68 10.76 3.43
N GLU A 18 39.63 12.08 3.25
CA GLU A 18 38.38 12.85 3.22
C GLU A 18 38.04 13.28 1.78
N GLU A 19 39.05 13.64 0.99
CA GLU A 19 38.89 14.14 -0.36
C GLU A 19 39.90 13.49 -1.32
N ILE A 20 39.46 13.30 -2.57
CA ILE A 20 40.30 12.88 -3.70
C ILE A 20 40.04 13.87 -4.82
N HIS A 21 41.08 14.38 -5.48
CA HIS A 21 40.92 15.35 -6.56
C HIS A 21 40.66 14.70 -7.93
N ASN A 22 40.16 15.51 -8.88
CA ASN A 22 40.04 15.11 -10.28
C ASN A 22 41.38 14.62 -10.85
N CYS A 23 41.34 13.64 -11.73
CA CYS A 23 42.51 13.09 -12.41
C CYS A 23 43.59 12.53 -11.47
N ALA A 24 43.26 12.20 -10.21
CA ALA A 24 44.24 11.75 -9.21
C ALA A 24 45.06 10.53 -9.65
N PHE A 25 44.49 9.68 -10.50
CA PHE A 25 45.14 8.46 -10.99
C PHE A 25 45.62 8.55 -12.45
N ASN A 26 45.69 9.75 -13.02
CA ASN A 26 46.06 9.96 -14.42
C ASN A 26 47.40 9.32 -14.78
N GLY A 27 47.44 8.55 -15.87
CA GLY A 27 48.59 7.82 -16.36
C GLY A 27 48.94 6.55 -15.58
N THR A 28 48.07 6.09 -14.67
CA THR A 28 48.28 4.88 -13.86
C THR A 28 47.41 3.74 -14.38
N GLN A 29 47.95 2.52 -14.42
CA GLN A 29 47.18 1.31 -14.68
C GLN A 29 46.73 0.69 -13.35
N LEU A 30 45.43 0.73 -13.07
CA LEU A 30 44.83 0.31 -11.80
C LEU A 30 44.19 -1.07 -11.95
N ASP A 31 44.73 -2.07 -11.27
CA ASP A 31 44.07 -3.37 -11.14
C ASP A 31 43.06 -3.32 -9.99
N GLU A 32 43.50 -2.90 -8.80
CA GLU A 32 42.62 -2.75 -7.64
C GLU A 32 42.82 -1.39 -6.96
N LEU A 33 41.72 -0.72 -6.65
CA LEU A 33 41.70 0.46 -5.79
C LEU A 33 40.81 0.19 -4.57
N ASN A 34 41.44 0.12 -3.40
CA ASN A 34 40.75 -0.12 -2.15
C ASN A 34 40.76 1.16 -1.30
N LEU A 35 39.59 1.81 -1.19
CA LEU A 35 39.33 3.00 -0.39
C LEU A 35 38.44 2.68 0.83
N SER A 36 38.30 1.41 1.19
CA SER A 36 37.41 0.99 2.26
C SER A 36 37.79 1.58 3.63
N ASP A 37 36.82 1.63 4.55
CA ASP A 37 36.99 2.16 5.91
C ASP A 37 37.39 3.66 6.00
N ASN A 38 37.31 4.43 4.92
CA ASN A 38 37.47 5.88 4.98
C ASN A 38 36.12 6.53 5.28
N GLY A 39 35.77 6.63 6.57
CA GLY A 39 34.46 7.09 7.03
C GLY A 39 34.14 8.56 6.75
N ASN A 40 35.14 9.38 6.42
CA ASN A 40 34.98 10.80 6.07
C ASN A 40 35.01 11.06 4.55
N LEU A 41 35.21 10.02 3.72
CA LEU A 41 35.18 10.16 2.27
C LEU A 41 33.73 10.28 1.79
N GLU A 42 33.33 11.48 1.38
CA GLU A 42 31.94 11.79 0.98
C GLU A 42 31.73 11.83 -0.53
N GLU A 43 32.76 12.22 -1.30
CA GLU A 43 32.65 12.38 -2.75
C GLU A 43 33.87 11.82 -3.50
N LEU A 44 33.59 11.22 -4.66
CA LEU A 44 34.56 10.78 -5.64
C LEU A 44 34.28 11.61 -6.89
N PRO A 45 35.18 12.51 -7.29
CA PRO A 45 34.93 13.36 -8.44
C PRO A 45 34.72 12.54 -9.71
N ASN A 46 33.89 13.06 -10.62
CA ASN A 46 33.52 12.38 -11.85
C ASN A 46 34.70 12.01 -12.75
N ASP A 47 35.76 12.82 -12.72
CA ASP A 47 36.96 12.67 -13.54
C ASP A 47 38.14 12.06 -12.77
N VAL A 48 37.89 11.42 -11.62
CA VAL A 48 38.94 10.82 -10.77
C VAL A 48 39.80 9.79 -11.51
N PHE A 49 39.18 9.04 -12.43
CA PHE A 49 39.83 8.02 -13.26
C PHE A 49 40.18 8.52 -14.67
N GLN A 50 40.07 9.82 -14.94
CA GLN A 50 40.41 10.36 -16.25
C GLN A 50 41.90 10.18 -16.53
N GLY A 51 42.21 9.53 -17.65
CA GLY A 51 43.57 9.18 -18.05
C GLY A 51 44.16 7.97 -17.30
N ALA A 52 43.40 7.31 -16.43
CA ALA A 52 43.79 6.04 -15.81
C ALA A 52 43.30 4.84 -16.66
N SER A 53 44.03 3.73 -16.64
CA SER A 53 43.59 2.46 -17.21
C SER A 53 43.10 1.55 -16.10
N GLY A 54 41.78 1.49 -15.87
CA GLY A 54 41.15 0.80 -14.72
C GLY A 54 40.29 1.77 -13.91
N PRO A 55 39.85 1.41 -12.69
CA PRO A 55 40.20 0.21 -11.93
C PRO A 55 39.44 -1.05 -12.37
N VAL A 56 40.05 -2.23 -12.22
CA VAL A 56 39.38 -3.53 -12.43
C VAL A 56 38.56 -3.94 -11.19
N ILE A 57 39.06 -3.63 -10.00
CA ILE A 57 38.39 -3.84 -8.71
C ILE A 57 38.33 -2.51 -7.95
N LEU A 58 37.14 -2.14 -7.49
CA LEU A 58 36.91 -0.93 -6.69
C LEU A 58 36.22 -1.29 -5.38
N ASP A 59 36.87 -1.01 -4.25
CA ASP A 59 36.29 -1.19 -2.91
C ASP A 59 36.09 0.14 -2.19
N LEU A 60 34.83 0.51 -1.99
CA LEU A 60 34.35 1.70 -1.29
C LEU A 60 33.59 1.32 -0.01
N SER A 61 33.78 0.10 0.50
CA SER A 61 33.02 -0.38 1.65
C SER A 61 33.30 0.46 2.91
N ARG A 62 32.27 0.73 3.72
CA ARG A 62 32.37 1.54 4.94
C ARG A 62 32.89 2.97 4.70
N THR A 63 32.50 3.57 3.58
CA THR A 63 32.69 5.00 3.27
C THR A 63 31.36 5.76 3.33
N ARG A 64 31.40 7.09 3.27
CA ARG A 64 30.19 7.95 3.20
C ARG A 64 29.91 8.46 1.78
N ILE A 65 30.37 7.73 0.77
CA ILE A 65 30.28 8.14 -0.62
C ILE A 65 28.82 8.36 -1.05
N ASN A 66 28.53 9.51 -1.65
CA ASN A 66 27.18 9.87 -2.09
C ASN A 66 26.87 9.35 -3.50
N SER A 67 27.88 9.28 -4.37
CA SER A 67 27.77 8.87 -5.77
C SER A 67 29.03 8.20 -6.29
N LEU A 68 28.88 7.34 -7.31
CA LEU A 68 29.99 6.80 -8.07
C LEU A 68 30.33 7.75 -9.24
N PRO A 69 31.60 7.79 -9.69
CA PRO A 69 32.03 8.66 -10.78
C PRO A 69 31.36 8.31 -12.10
N THR A 70 31.16 9.31 -12.95
CA THR A 70 30.53 9.12 -14.27
C THR A 70 31.49 8.62 -15.35
N HIS A 71 32.80 8.68 -15.16
CA HIS A 71 33.79 8.26 -16.17
C HIS A 71 34.80 7.27 -15.57
N GLY A 72 35.36 6.41 -16.44
CA GLY A 72 36.43 5.48 -16.06
C GLY A 72 35.99 4.22 -15.31
N LEU A 73 34.70 3.84 -15.37
CA LEU A 73 34.19 2.58 -14.79
C LEU A 73 34.03 1.44 -15.82
N GLU A 74 34.41 1.67 -17.07
CA GLU A 74 34.19 0.74 -18.20
C GLU A 74 34.90 -0.60 -18.02
N ASN A 75 36.10 -0.57 -17.43
CA ASN A 75 36.94 -1.75 -17.18
C ASN A 75 36.66 -2.42 -15.82
N LEU A 76 35.71 -1.89 -15.03
CA LEU A 76 35.43 -2.37 -13.69
C LEU A 76 34.75 -3.75 -13.73
N LYS A 77 35.42 -4.76 -13.21
CA LYS A 77 34.90 -6.13 -13.09
C LYS A 77 34.25 -6.40 -11.74
N LYS A 78 34.76 -5.80 -10.66
CA LYS A 78 34.25 -6.02 -9.30
C LYS A 78 34.03 -4.70 -8.55
N LEU A 79 32.80 -4.48 -8.11
CA LEU A 79 32.42 -3.34 -7.29
C LEU A 79 32.04 -3.79 -5.88
N ARG A 80 32.68 -3.22 -4.86
CA ARG A 80 32.35 -3.44 -3.45
C ARG A 80 32.01 -2.11 -2.79
N ALA A 81 30.79 -1.98 -2.28
CA ALA A 81 30.28 -0.83 -1.55
C ALA A 81 29.36 -1.30 -0.42
N LYS A 82 29.91 -2.13 0.48
CA LYS A 82 29.18 -2.64 1.65
C LYS A 82 29.18 -1.59 2.76
N SER A 83 28.05 -1.39 3.44
CA SER A 83 27.89 -0.36 4.49
C SER A 83 28.19 1.07 4.02
N ALA A 84 27.94 1.37 2.75
CA ALA A 84 28.01 2.70 2.15
C ALA A 84 26.58 3.27 2.03
N TYR A 85 25.98 3.65 3.16
CA TYR A 85 24.56 4.03 3.25
C TYR A 85 24.19 5.34 2.53
N ASN A 86 25.18 6.17 2.23
CA ASN A 86 24.97 7.41 1.49
C ASN A 86 24.89 7.20 -0.03
N LEU A 87 25.35 6.05 -0.52
CA LEU A 87 25.29 5.72 -1.94
C LEU A 87 23.86 5.29 -2.27
N LYS A 88 23.00 6.26 -2.58
CA LYS A 88 21.58 5.98 -2.84
C LYS A 88 21.31 5.68 -4.31
N LYS A 89 22.13 6.20 -5.23
CA LYS A 89 21.95 6.08 -6.69
C LYS A 89 23.16 5.45 -7.35
N LEU A 90 22.90 4.69 -8.41
CA LEU A 90 23.93 4.21 -9.32
C LEU A 90 23.98 5.09 -10.57
N PRO A 91 25.16 5.29 -11.18
CA PRO A 91 25.27 5.94 -12.48
C PRO A 91 24.66 5.03 -13.57
N ASN A 92 24.53 5.56 -14.79
CA ASN A 92 23.99 4.81 -15.93
C ASN A 92 24.70 3.45 -16.07
N LEU A 93 23.90 2.38 -16.17
CA LEU A 93 24.38 1.00 -16.17
C LEU A 93 25.19 0.65 -17.42
N GLU A 94 25.05 1.41 -18.51
CA GLU A 94 25.90 1.32 -19.71
C GLU A 94 27.39 1.47 -19.40
N LYS A 95 27.74 2.10 -18.27
CA LYS A 95 29.13 2.33 -17.85
C LYS A 95 29.78 1.10 -17.22
N PHE A 96 28.99 0.10 -16.82
CA PHE A 96 29.45 -1.12 -16.17
C PHE A 96 29.54 -2.28 -17.19
N VAL A 97 30.23 -2.04 -18.31
CA VAL A 97 30.30 -2.99 -19.44
C VAL A 97 30.96 -4.32 -19.03
N ALA A 98 32.07 -4.24 -18.29
CA ALA A 98 32.86 -5.39 -17.87
C ALA A 98 32.48 -5.95 -16.47
N LEU A 99 31.44 -5.43 -15.83
CA LEU A 99 31.10 -5.78 -14.45
C LEU A 99 30.62 -7.23 -14.36
N VAL A 100 31.20 -7.99 -13.43
CA VAL A 100 30.91 -9.41 -13.18
C VAL A 100 30.37 -9.63 -11.76
N GLU A 101 30.86 -8.86 -10.79
CA GLU A 101 30.51 -9.03 -9.38
C GLU A 101 30.21 -7.67 -8.73
N ALA A 102 29.07 -7.57 -8.04
CA ALA A 102 28.67 -6.38 -7.31
C ALA A 102 28.26 -6.73 -5.87
N SER A 103 28.96 -6.18 -4.89
CA SER A 103 28.66 -6.32 -3.47
C SER A 103 28.24 -4.98 -2.91
N LEU A 104 26.94 -4.74 -2.80
CA LEU A 104 26.36 -3.43 -2.50
C LEU A 104 25.68 -3.43 -1.12
N THR A 105 25.28 -2.24 -0.66
CA THR A 105 24.58 -2.06 0.62
C THR A 105 23.09 -2.37 0.49
N TYR A 106 22.47 -1.97 -0.62
CA TYR A 106 21.03 -2.04 -0.83
C TYR A 106 20.65 -3.14 -1.84
N PRO A 107 19.69 -4.03 -1.52
CA PRO A 107 19.20 -5.04 -2.48
C PRO A 107 18.58 -4.43 -3.75
N SER A 108 18.02 -3.22 -3.67
CA SER A 108 17.40 -2.51 -4.80
C SER A 108 18.40 -2.14 -5.89
N HIS A 109 19.68 -1.96 -5.56
CA HIS A 109 20.72 -1.74 -6.57
C HIS A 109 20.95 -2.98 -7.43
N CYS A 110 20.85 -4.18 -6.85
CA CYS A 110 20.95 -5.43 -7.60
C CYS A 110 19.80 -5.63 -8.60
N CYS A 111 18.63 -5.05 -8.33
CA CYS A 111 17.51 -5.06 -9.27
C CYS A 111 17.80 -4.30 -10.56
N ALA A 112 18.61 -3.24 -10.51
CA ALA A 112 18.97 -2.46 -11.67
C ALA A 112 19.75 -3.31 -12.69
N PHE A 113 20.71 -4.11 -12.22
CA PHE A 113 21.50 -5.02 -13.06
C PHE A 113 20.67 -6.17 -13.65
N ALA A 114 19.72 -6.71 -12.90
CA ALA A 114 18.84 -7.79 -13.37
C ALA A 114 17.88 -7.33 -14.50
N ASN A 115 17.29 -6.14 -14.37
CA ASN A 115 16.35 -5.62 -15.37
C ASN A 115 17.06 -5.09 -16.64
N TRP A 116 18.23 -4.48 -16.47
CA TRP A 116 19.02 -3.94 -17.59
C TRP A 116 19.43 -5.01 -18.61
N ARG A 117 19.94 -6.15 -18.14
CA ARG A 117 20.36 -7.24 -19.04
C ARG A 117 19.19 -7.95 -19.72
N ARG A 118 18.00 -8.01 -19.09
CA ARG A 118 16.77 -8.47 -19.78
C ARG A 118 16.46 -7.60 -20.99
N GLN A 119 16.54 -6.28 -20.83
CA GLN A 119 16.31 -5.33 -21.92
C GLN A 119 17.37 -5.47 -23.05
N ILE A 120 18.65 -5.65 -22.71
CA ILE A 120 19.71 -5.91 -23.72
C ILE A 120 19.46 -7.24 -24.46
N SER A 121 19.07 -8.30 -23.74
CA SER A 121 18.80 -9.61 -24.31
C SER A 121 17.59 -9.59 -25.25
N GLU A 122 16.58 -8.77 -24.96
CA GLU A 122 15.41 -8.56 -25.84
C GLU A 122 15.71 -7.67 -27.06
N LEU A 123 16.66 -6.72 -26.94
CA LEU A 123 17.02 -5.78 -28.02
C LEU A 123 17.93 -6.41 -29.09
N HIS A 124 18.72 -7.44 -28.73
CA HIS A 124 19.62 -8.09 -29.68
C HIS A 124 18.81 -8.96 -30.66
N PRO A 125 18.84 -8.70 -31.99
CA PRO A 125 17.97 -9.37 -32.96
C PRO A 125 18.15 -10.88 -33.00
N ILE A 126 19.32 -11.39 -32.60
CA ILE A 126 19.67 -12.81 -32.53
C ILE A 126 19.15 -13.50 -31.25
N CYS A 127 18.96 -12.77 -30.14
CA CYS A 127 18.52 -13.37 -28.87
C CYS A 127 17.00 -13.22 -28.61
N ASN A 128 16.22 -12.74 -29.59
CA ASN A 128 14.76 -12.59 -29.47
C ASN A 128 14.06 -13.96 -29.46
N ARG A 129 13.49 -14.33 -28.30
CA ARG A 129 12.85 -15.63 -28.03
C ARG A 129 11.65 -15.94 -28.95
N SER A 130 11.04 -14.94 -29.58
CA SER A 130 9.92 -15.15 -30.51
C SER A 130 10.36 -15.69 -31.87
N ILE A 131 11.55 -15.31 -32.35
CA ILE A 131 12.09 -15.73 -33.65
C ILE A 131 12.60 -17.18 -33.56
N LEU A 132 13.27 -17.51 -32.45
CA LEU A 132 13.86 -18.83 -32.21
C LEU A 132 12.82 -19.95 -32.05
N ARG A 133 11.60 -19.64 -31.58
CA ARG A 133 10.50 -20.61 -31.50
C ARG A 133 9.82 -20.85 -32.84
N GLN A 134 9.93 -19.89 -33.76
CA GLN A 134 9.35 -19.97 -35.09
C GLN A 134 10.25 -20.77 -36.03
N GLU A 135 11.57 -20.58 -35.95
CA GLU A 135 12.55 -21.38 -36.72
C GLU A 135 12.61 -22.85 -36.30
N VAL A 136 12.47 -23.15 -35.00
CA VAL A 136 12.41 -24.55 -34.51
C VAL A 136 11.11 -25.23 -34.93
N ASN A 137 9.99 -24.51 -35.00
CA ASN A 137 8.70 -25.04 -35.46
C ASN A 137 8.65 -25.20 -36.99
N ASP A 138 9.28 -24.30 -37.76
CA ASP A 138 9.35 -24.41 -39.23
C ASP A 138 10.27 -25.56 -39.68
N MET A 139 11.35 -25.85 -38.94
CA MET A 139 12.19 -27.04 -39.20
C MET A 139 11.50 -28.36 -38.82
N THR A 140 10.62 -28.39 -37.81
CA THR A 140 9.86 -29.61 -37.46
C THR A 140 8.65 -29.85 -38.36
N GLN A 141 8.10 -28.81 -39.01
CA GLN A 141 7.00 -28.97 -39.97
C GLN A 141 7.45 -29.23 -41.41
N ALA A 142 8.65 -28.78 -41.82
CA ALA A 142 9.19 -29.05 -43.15
C ALA A 142 9.67 -30.51 -43.35
N GLY A 143 9.89 -31.26 -42.26
CA GLY A 143 10.32 -32.67 -42.30
C GLY A 143 9.21 -33.72 -42.32
N ALA A 144 7.93 -33.32 -42.18
CA ALA A 144 6.81 -34.26 -41.98
C ALA A 144 5.88 -34.43 -43.20
N GLN A 145 6.19 -33.79 -44.34
CA GLN A 145 5.25 -33.75 -45.47
C GLN A 145 5.94 -33.89 -46.83
N ARG A 146 6.56 -35.06 -47.06
CA ARG A 146 7.02 -35.67 -48.33
C ARG A 146 7.83 -36.90 -47.87
N VAL A 147 7.51 -38.17 -48.11
CA VAL A 147 6.97 -38.87 -49.27
C VAL A 147 6.44 -40.22 -48.79
N SER A 148 5.24 -40.59 -49.22
CA SER A 148 4.76 -41.97 -49.29
C SER A 148 4.99 -42.50 -50.70
N LEU A 149 5.72 -43.62 -50.85
CA LEU A 149 5.55 -44.73 -51.81
C LEU A 149 6.89 -45.43 -52.16
N THR A 150 6.95 -46.72 -51.80
CA THR A 150 7.55 -47.90 -52.47
C THR A 150 9.01 -47.93 -52.98
N GLU A 151 9.77 -48.87 -52.37
CA GLU A 151 10.65 -49.91 -52.94
C GLU A 151 11.92 -49.60 -53.77
N ASP A 152 12.97 -50.33 -53.37
CA ASP A 152 14.14 -50.85 -54.10
C ASP A 152 15.50 -50.10 -54.16
N ASP A 153 16.47 -50.82 -53.58
CA ASP A 153 17.86 -51.10 -53.95
C ASP A 153 19.08 -50.16 -53.76
N GLU A 154 20.06 -50.78 -53.09
CA GLU A 154 21.53 -50.73 -53.13
C GLU A 154 22.35 -49.44 -53.43
N SER A 155 23.12 -49.08 -52.39
CA SER A 155 24.55 -48.73 -52.36
C SER A 155 25.18 -47.82 -53.45
N SER A 156 25.64 -46.63 -53.03
CA SER A 156 26.95 -46.10 -53.42
C SER A 156 27.37 -44.93 -52.50
N TYR A 157 28.53 -45.07 -51.85
CA TYR A 157 29.11 -44.07 -50.97
C TYR A 157 29.66 -42.89 -51.78
N GLY A 158 29.16 -41.67 -51.52
CA GLY A 158 29.69 -40.46 -52.12
C GLY A 158 29.28 -39.17 -51.43
N LYS A 159 30.31 -38.45 -50.93
CA LYS A 159 30.44 -36.99 -50.76
C LYS A 159 29.76 -36.25 -49.59
N GLY A 160 30.52 -35.27 -49.09
CA GLY A 160 30.03 -34.02 -48.46
C GLY A 160 30.82 -33.69 -47.20
N PHE A 161 32.05 -33.19 -47.30
CA PHE A 161 32.41 -31.77 -47.23
C PHE A 161 31.78 -31.03 -46.04
N ASP A 162 32.66 -30.69 -45.10
CA ASP A 162 32.46 -30.21 -43.74
C ASP A 162 31.70 -28.88 -43.64
N MET A 163 30.75 -28.76 -42.72
CA MET A 163 29.99 -27.54 -42.42
C MET A 163 30.38 -27.02 -41.02
N MET A 164 31.60 -26.52 -40.91
CA MET A 164 32.17 -25.90 -39.70
C MET A 164 31.75 -24.41 -39.61
N TYR A 165 30.46 -24.08 -39.45
CA TYR A 165 30.01 -22.69 -39.22
C TYR A 165 28.72 -22.53 -38.39
N GLY A 166 28.32 -23.55 -37.61
CA GLY A 166 27.06 -23.50 -36.82
C GLY A 166 27.21 -23.35 -35.30
N GLU A 167 28.41 -23.56 -34.74
CA GLU A 167 28.59 -23.70 -33.28
C GLU A 167 29.00 -22.39 -32.59
N PHE A 168 29.47 -21.39 -33.35
CA PHE A 168 29.96 -20.12 -32.78
C PHE A 168 28.84 -19.13 -32.38
N ASP A 169 27.64 -19.24 -32.95
CA ASP A 169 26.54 -18.28 -32.71
C ASP A 169 25.71 -18.62 -31.45
N TYR A 170 25.74 -19.87 -31.00
CA TYR A 170 25.00 -20.32 -29.81
C TYR A 170 25.68 -19.95 -28.48
N ASP A 171 27.00 -19.75 -28.47
CA ASP A 171 27.75 -19.33 -27.28
C ASP A 171 27.70 -17.80 -27.06
N LEU A 172 27.41 -17.00 -28.09
CA LEU A 172 27.37 -15.54 -27.99
C LEU A 172 26.17 -15.03 -27.14
N CYS A 173 25.02 -15.72 -27.17
CA CYS A 173 23.91 -15.41 -26.25
C CYS A 173 24.11 -16.05 -24.85
N LYS A 174 25.09 -16.95 -24.66
CA LYS A 174 25.47 -17.52 -23.34
C LYS A 174 26.58 -16.73 -22.65
N GLU A 175 27.39 -15.97 -23.37
CA GLU A 175 28.41 -15.06 -22.84
C GLU A 175 27.84 -13.76 -22.24
N VAL A 176 26.54 -13.70 -21.94
CA VAL A 176 26.05 -12.70 -20.99
C VAL A 176 26.47 -13.16 -19.60
N VAL A 177 27.68 -12.78 -19.19
CA VAL A 177 28.16 -12.98 -17.82
C VAL A 177 27.15 -12.34 -16.86
N ASP A 178 26.41 -13.18 -16.14
CA ASP A 178 25.43 -12.73 -15.16
C ASP A 178 26.16 -12.03 -14.02
N VAL A 179 25.76 -10.80 -13.70
CA VAL A 179 26.41 -10.03 -12.64
C VAL A 179 26.00 -10.65 -11.32
N SER A 180 26.94 -11.33 -10.66
CA SER A 180 26.73 -11.85 -9.32
C SER A 180 26.59 -10.68 -8.35
N CYS A 181 25.35 -10.30 -8.04
CA CYS A 181 25.03 -9.18 -7.18
C CYS A 181 24.55 -9.64 -5.79
N SER A 182 25.09 -9.00 -4.74
CA SER A 182 24.71 -9.23 -3.35
C SER A 182 24.49 -7.90 -2.62
N PRO A 183 23.52 -7.79 -1.70
CA PRO A 183 22.55 -8.81 -1.29
C PRO A 183 21.46 -9.07 -2.33
N LYS A 184 20.98 -10.31 -2.42
CA LYS A 184 19.89 -10.68 -3.34
C LYS A 184 18.59 -9.96 -2.94
N PRO A 185 17.77 -9.52 -3.91
CA PRO A 185 16.46 -8.94 -3.64
C PRO A 185 15.61 -9.91 -2.81
N ASP A 186 15.01 -9.40 -1.73
CA ASP A 186 14.13 -10.18 -0.85
C ASP A 186 12.68 -10.08 -1.32
N ALA A 187 11.85 -11.02 -0.89
CA ALA A 187 10.43 -11.10 -1.23
C ALA A 187 9.67 -9.81 -0.84
N PHE A 188 10.13 -9.07 0.19
CA PHE A 188 9.56 -7.79 0.60
C PHE A 188 9.96 -6.58 -0.28
N ASN A 189 11.01 -6.71 -1.10
CA ASN A 189 11.44 -5.71 -2.05
C ASN A 189 11.79 -6.34 -3.42
N PRO A 190 10.78 -6.90 -4.13
CA PRO A 190 10.99 -7.44 -5.46
C PRO A 190 11.39 -6.31 -6.43
N CYS A 191 12.09 -6.66 -7.49
CA CYS A 191 12.57 -5.74 -8.55
C CYS A 191 11.46 -5.17 -9.44
N GLU A 192 10.30 -4.89 -8.85
CA GLU A 192 9.07 -4.40 -9.46
C GLU A 192 8.69 -3.04 -8.85
N ASP A 193 7.91 -2.24 -9.59
CA ASP A 193 7.37 -0.97 -9.10
C ASP A 193 6.52 -1.15 -7.81
N ILE A 194 6.27 -0.05 -7.09
CA ILE A 194 5.49 -0.03 -5.84
C ILE A 194 4.16 -0.77 -5.97
N MET A 195 3.47 -0.72 -7.12
CA MET A 195 2.25 -1.51 -7.35
C MET A 195 2.41 -2.67 -8.35
N GLY A 196 3.43 -2.66 -9.21
CA GLY A 196 3.75 -3.73 -10.18
C GLY A 196 2.75 -3.91 -11.33
N TYR A 197 1.45 -3.78 -11.08
CA TYR A 197 0.37 -4.00 -12.05
C TYR A 197 -0.42 -2.72 -12.36
N ASN A 198 -0.70 -2.47 -13.65
CA ASN A 198 -1.49 -1.30 -14.07
C ASN A 198 -2.92 -1.31 -13.51
N ILE A 199 -3.54 -2.48 -13.35
CA ILE A 199 -4.88 -2.59 -12.75
C ILE A 199 -4.86 -2.08 -11.29
N LEU A 200 -3.82 -2.43 -10.53
CA LEU A 200 -3.69 -2.01 -9.13
C LEU A 200 -3.50 -0.50 -9.01
N ARG A 201 -2.78 0.12 -9.96
CA ARG A 201 -2.62 1.57 -10.05
C ARG A 201 -3.93 2.30 -10.27
N VAL A 202 -4.77 1.82 -11.18
CA VAL A 202 -6.09 2.41 -11.41
C VAL A 202 -6.97 2.27 -10.16
N LEU A 203 -6.94 1.09 -9.53
CA LEU A 203 -7.73 0.83 -8.33
C LEU A 203 -7.31 1.68 -7.14
N ILE A 204 -6.01 1.86 -6.86
CA ILE A 204 -5.57 2.68 -5.71
C ILE A 204 -5.97 4.15 -5.86
N TRP A 205 -5.91 4.71 -7.07
CA TRP A 205 -6.39 6.06 -7.34
C TRP A 205 -7.90 6.17 -7.11
N PHE A 206 -8.67 5.23 -7.64
CA PHE A 206 -10.12 5.21 -7.46
C PHE A 206 -10.52 5.07 -5.97
N ILE A 207 -9.92 4.11 -5.26
CA ILE A 207 -10.15 3.82 -3.85
C ILE A 207 -9.76 5.02 -2.98
N SER A 208 -8.58 5.63 -3.21
CA SER A 208 -8.12 6.78 -2.41
C SER A 208 -9.02 8.01 -2.58
N ILE A 209 -9.44 8.34 -3.80
CA ILE A 209 -10.36 9.46 -4.05
C ILE A 209 -11.70 9.21 -3.36
N LEU A 210 -12.25 8.00 -3.46
CA LEU A 210 -13.49 7.63 -2.79
C LEU A 210 -13.38 7.70 -1.26
N ALA A 211 -12.28 7.19 -0.69
CA ALA A 211 -12.04 7.23 0.74
C ALA A 211 -11.97 8.67 1.26
N VAL A 212 -11.19 9.53 0.58
CA VAL A 212 -11.02 10.93 0.98
C VAL A 212 -12.33 11.70 0.85
N THR A 213 -12.98 11.65 -0.31
CA THR A 213 -14.22 12.39 -0.56
C THR A 213 -15.38 11.90 0.31
N GLY A 214 -15.53 10.59 0.47
CA GLY A 214 -16.55 9.97 1.30
C GLY A 214 -16.41 10.34 2.78
N ASN A 215 -15.21 10.20 3.35
CA ASN A 215 -14.97 10.50 4.76
C ASN A 215 -14.99 12.01 5.06
N ILE A 216 -14.51 12.87 4.15
CA ILE A 216 -14.70 14.33 4.26
C ILE A 216 -16.19 14.67 4.28
N THR A 217 -16.98 14.09 3.37
CA THR A 217 -18.43 14.32 3.33
C THR A 217 -19.09 13.90 4.63
N VAL A 218 -18.73 12.74 5.18
CA VAL A 218 -19.21 12.27 6.49
C VAL A 218 -18.85 13.29 7.58
N LEU A 219 -17.59 13.71 7.68
CA LEU A 219 -17.16 14.70 8.67
C LEU A 219 -17.91 16.03 8.55
N VAL A 220 -18.09 16.55 7.33
CA VAL A 220 -18.84 17.79 7.09
C VAL A 220 -20.29 17.63 7.51
N VAL A 221 -20.98 16.55 7.12
CA VAL A 221 -22.37 16.31 7.50
C VAL A 221 -22.52 16.18 9.02
N LEU A 222 -21.63 15.43 9.68
CA LEU A 222 -21.70 15.21 11.12
C LEU A 222 -21.39 16.48 11.94
N THR A 223 -20.49 17.34 11.46
CA THR A 223 -20.09 18.58 12.16
C THR A 223 -21.04 19.75 11.91
N THR A 224 -21.69 19.80 10.74
CA THR A 224 -22.63 20.89 10.39
C THR A 224 -24.08 20.60 10.80
N SER A 225 -24.38 19.35 11.18
CA SER A 225 -25.72 18.97 11.65
C SER A 225 -26.05 19.66 12.98
N GLN A 226 -27.27 20.20 13.09
CA GLN A 226 -27.71 20.99 14.25
C GLN A 226 -28.17 20.12 15.45
N TYR A 227 -28.01 18.80 15.37
CA TYR A 227 -28.34 17.91 16.47
C TYR A 227 -27.25 17.92 17.55
N LYS A 228 -27.65 17.81 18.83
CA LYS A 228 -26.70 17.71 19.96
C LYS A 228 -25.72 16.56 19.73
N LEU A 229 -24.42 16.79 19.95
CA LEU A 229 -23.37 15.76 19.86
C LEU A 229 -23.65 14.63 20.86
N THR A 230 -24.20 13.53 20.35
CA THR A 230 -24.37 12.30 21.13
C THR A 230 -23.11 11.44 21.03
N VAL A 231 -22.89 10.55 22.00
CA VAL A 231 -21.71 9.68 22.05
C VAL A 231 -21.48 8.92 20.73
N PRO A 232 -22.48 8.28 20.11
CA PRO A 232 -22.27 7.58 18.84
C PRO A 232 -21.84 8.50 17.69
N TRP A 233 -22.34 9.73 17.65
CA TRP A 233 -21.96 10.70 16.61
C TRP A 233 -20.51 11.15 16.78
N PHE A 234 -20.10 11.42 18.02
CA PHE A 234 -18.71 11.71 18.35
C PHE A 234 -17.76 10.57 17.96
N LEU A 235 -18.13 9.32 18.25
CA LEU A 235 -17.32 8.16 17.87
C LEU A 235 -17.27 7.96 16.35
N MET A 236 -18.39 8.15 15.64
CA MET A 236 -18.41 8.10 14.16
C MET A 236 -17.52 9.18 13.53
N CYS A 237 -17.43 10.39 14.11
CA CYS A 237 -16.49 11.40 13.64
C CYS A 237 -15.03 10.95 13.79
N ASN A 238 -14.66 10.32 14.91
CA ASN A 238 -13.31 9.81 15.10
C ASN A 238 -12.97 8.69 14.10
N LEU A 239 -13.94 7.81 13.81
CA LEU A 239 -13.76 6.75 12.81
C LEU A 239 -13.60 7.32 11.40
N ALA A 240 -14.44 8.28 11.01
CA ALA A 240 -14.31 8.97 9.72
C ALA A 240 -12.99 9.75 9.59
N PHE A 241 -12.46 10.29 10.69
CA PHE A 241 -11.14 10.92 10.70
C PHE A 241 -10.01 9.89 10.48
N ALA A 242 -10.06 8.74 11.16
CA ALA A 242 -9.10 7.66 10.95
C ALA A 242 -9.13 7.16 9.49
N ASP A 243 -10.32 6.93 8.94
CA ASP A 243 -10.48 6.49 7.55
C ASP A 243 -10.04 7.54 6.52
N LEU A 244 -10.18 8.82 6.84
CA LEU A 244 -9.61 9.92 6.05
C LEU A 244 -8.07 9.85 6.03
N CYS A 245 -7.43 9.57 7.18
CA CYS A 245 -5.98 9.39 7.25
C CYS A 245 -5.51 8.20 6.39
N ILE A 246 -6.25 7.08 6.36
CA ILE A 246 -5.98 5.97 5.43
C ILE A 246 -6.10 6.44 3.96
N GLY A 247 -7.13 7.22 3.63
CA GLY A 247 -7.29 7.81 2.30
C GLY A 247 -6.10 8.68 1.88
N ILE A 248 -5.60 9.53 2.79
CA ILE A 248 -4.42 10.39 2.57
C ILE A 248 -3.15 9.55 2.37
N TYR A 249 -2.95 8.51 3.19
CA TYR A 249 -1.85 7.56 3.03
C TYR A 249 -1.87 6.91 1.63
N LEU A 250 -3.01 6.42 1.18
CA LEU A 250 -3.13 5.80 -0.14
C LEU A 250 -2.90 6.78 -1.28
N LEU A 251 -3.38 8.02 -1.14
CA LEU A 251 -3.14 9.09 -2.11
C LEU A 251 -1.65 9.42 -2.22
N LEU A 252 -0.93 9.44 -1.09
CA LEU A 252 0.51 9.67 -1.03
C LEU A 252 1.29 8.53 -1.69
N ILE A 253 0.93 7.27 -1.43
CA ILE A 253 1.52 6.10 -2.10
C ILE A 253 1.25 6.14 -3.62
N ALA A 254 0.02 6.43 -4.02
CA ALA A 254 -0.36 6.52 -5.43
C ALA A 254 0.40 7.63 -6.18
N SER A 255 0.63 8.77 -5.52
CA SER A 255 1.40 9.89 -6.07
C SER A 255 2.86 9.51 -6.31
N VAL A 256 3.48 8.81 -5.35
CA VAL A 256 4.87 8.37 -5.46
C VAL A 256 5.04 7.27 -6.50
N ASP A 257 4.10 6.32 -6.61
CA ASP A 257 4.12 5.28 -7.65
C ASP A 257 4.08 5.89 -9.06
N VAL A 258 3.27 6.94 -9.27
CA VAL A 258 3.24 7.66 -10.57
C VAL A 258 4.55 8.41 -10.84
N HIS A 259 5.10 9.10 -9.83
CA HIS A 259 6.34 9.87 -10.00
C HIS A 259 7.57 8.99 -10.25
N THR A 260 7.58 7.78 -9.69
CA THR A 260 8.73 6.85 -9.75
C THR A 260 8.55 5.75 -10.80
N LYS A 261 7.51 5.84 -11.63
CA LYS A 261 7.16 4.83 -12.65
C LYS A 261 8.38 4.44 -13.49
N SER A 262 8.64 3.14 -13.63
CA SER A 262 9.75 2.56 -14.42
C SER A 262 11.18 2.88 -13.95
N GLN A 263 11.35 3.80 -13.01
CA GLN A 263 12.65 4.18 -12.43
C GLN A 263 12.68 3.93 -10.92
N TYR A 264 11.74 3.16 -10.37
CA TYR A 264 11.61 2.95 -8.93
C TYR A 264 12.92 2.45 -8.30
N HIS A 265 13.69 1.60 -8.99
CA HIS A 265 14.99 1.12 -8.49
C HIS A 265 15.99 2.24 -8.10
N ASN A 266 15.98 3.39 -8.79
CA ASN A 266 16.85 4.53 -8.49
C ASN A 266 16.29 5.47 -7.41
N TYR A 267 14.97 5.47 -7.22
CA TYR A 267 14.29 6.33 -6.24
C TYR A 267 13.83 5.56 -4.99
N ALA A 268 13.92 4.23 -4.99
CA ALA A 268 13.43 3.37 -3.90
C ALA A 268 14.17 3.65 -2.61
N ILE A 269 15.48 3.85 -2.67
CA ILE A 269 16.31 4.13 -1.49
C ILE A 269 15.99 5.53 -0.95
N ASP A 270 15.88 6.54 -1.82
CA ASP A 270 15.47 7.89 -1.43
C ASP A 270 14.08 7.91 -0.79
N TRP A 271 13.15 7.12 -1.33
CA TRP A 271 11.80 6.96 -0.79
C TRP A 271 11.81 6.28 0.58
N GLN A 272 12.39 5.08 0.66
CA GLN A 272 12.41 4.26 1.89
C GLN A 272 13.19 4.94 3.02
N THR A 273 14.30 5.62 2.72
CA THR A 273 15.10 6.36 3.72
C THR A 273 14.60 7.76 3.99
N GLY A 274 13.70 8.27 3.15
CA GLY A 274 13.21 9.65 3.21
C GLY A 274 12.09 9.85 4.23
N ALA A 275 11.84 11.12 4.56
CA ALA A 275 10.75 11.53 5.42
C ALA A 275 9.36 11.14 4.88
N GLY A 276 9.23 10.98 3.56
CA GLY A 276 7.98 10.57 2.91
C GLY A 276 7.49 9.20 3.35
N CYS A 277 8.39 8.21 3.42
CA CYS A 277 8.02 6.87 3.88
C CYS A 277 7.75 6.83 5.40
N ALA A 278 8.49 7.62 6.19
CA ALA A 278 8.20 7.78 7.61
C ALA A 278 6.81 8.40 7.86
N ALA A 279 6.42 9.41 7.07
CA ALA A 279 5.09 10.00 7.14
C ALA A 279 4.00 9.01 6.70
N ALA A 280 4.23 8.27 5.61
CA ALA A 280 3.33 7.21 5.14
C ALA A 280 3.10 6.13 6.22
N GLY A 281 4.19 5.64 6.81
CA GLY A 281 4.19 4.65 7.88
C GLY A 281 3.47 5.15 9.14
N PHE A 282 3.69 6.43 9.49
CA PHE A 282 2.94 7.07 10.57
C PHE A 282 1.45 7.06 10.29
N PHE A 283 1.01 7.59 9.14
CA PHE A 283 -0.42 7.69 8.82
C PHE A 283 -1.10 6.33 8.76
N THR A 284 -0.47 5.31 8.17
CA THR A 284 -1.09 3.99 8.05
C THR A 284 -1.27 3.32 9.41
N VAL A 285 -0.24 3.33 10.29
CA VAL A 285 -0.34 2.70 11.62
C VAL A 285 -1.27 3.51 12.53
N PHE A 286 -1.09 4.83 12.58
CA PHE A 286 -1.93 5.69 13.40
C PHE A 286 -3.42 5.51 13.05
N ALA A 287 -3.73 5.53 11.75
CA ALA A 287 -5.10 5.43 11.29
C ALA A 287 -5.69 4.04 11.49
N SER A 288 -4.93 2.96 11.25
CA SER A 288 -5.44 1.60 11.49
C SER A 288 -5.70 1.33 12.97
N GLU A 289 -4.78 1.72 13.85
CA GLU A 289 -4.92 1.51 15.29
C GLU A 289 -6.06 2.38 15.87
N LEU A 290 -6.17 3.63 15.44
CA LEU A 290 -7.27 4.51 15.85
C LEU A 290 -8.62 3.99 15.35
N SER A 291 -8.69 3.46 14.12
CA SER A 291 -9.91 2.90 13.53
C SER A 291 -10.40 1.67 14.32
N VAL A 292 -9.52 0.69 14.57
CA VAL A 292 -9.85 -0.52 15.36
C VAL A 292 -10.26 -0.17 16.79
N TYR A 293 -9.52 0.74 17.43
CA TYR A 293 -9.86 1.23 18.77
C TYR A 293 -11.24 1.90 18.80
N THR A 294 -11.52 2.77 17.83
CA THR A 294 -12.81 3.48 17.73
C THR A 294 -13.95 2.51 17.45
N LEU A 295 -13.76 1.53 16.57
CA LEU A 295 -14.75 0.50 16.27
C LEU A 295 -15.08 -0.36 17.51
N THR A 296 -14.07 -0.69 18.30
CA THR A 296 -14.22 -1.38 19.59
C THR A 296 -15.03 -0.52 20.57
N ALA A 297 -14.71 0.77 20.68
CA ALA A 297 -15.43 1.71 21.53
C ALA A 297 -16.90 1.89 21.10
N ILE A 298 -17.18 1.99 19.79
CA ILE A 298 -18.55 2.02 19.24
C ILE A 298 -19.29 0.74 19.64
N THR A 299 -18.65 -0.41 19.49
CA THR A 299 -19.28 -1.70 19.81
C THR A 299 -19.58 -1.82 21.31
N LEU A 300 -18.67 -1.41 22.17
CA LEU A 300 -18.86 -1.41 23.63
C LEU A 300 -19.96 -0.42 24.06
N GLU A 301 -20.01 0.76 23.46
CA GLU A 301 -21.09 1.74 23.69
C GLU A 301 -22.45 1.15 23.33
N ARG A 302 -22.53 0.48 22.17
CA ARG A 302 -23.76 -0.17 21.71
C ARG A 302 -24.16 -1.34 22.59
N TRP A 303 -23.21 -2.19 22.94
CA TRP A 303 -23.43 -3.30 23.86
C TRP A 303 -23.97 -2.79 25.19
N HIS A 304 -23.27 -1.86 25.84
CA HIS A 304 -23.68 -1.29 27.12
C HIS A 304 -25.06 -0.63 27.05
N THR A 305 -25.33 0.17 26.01
CA THR A 305 -26.62 0.85 25.89
C THR A 305 -27.77 -0.12 25.65
N ILE A 306 -27.57 -1.20 24.88
CA ILE A 306 -28.62 -2.19 24.60
C ILE A 306 -28.85 -3.12 25.79
N THR A 307 -27.79 -3.57 26.45
CA THR A 307 -27.92 -4.48 27.62
C THR A 307 -28.47 -3.76 28.84
N HIS A 308 -28.08 -2.50 29.05
CA HIS A 308 -28.53 -1.69 30.18
C HIS A 308 -29.68 -0.72 29.83
N ALA A 309 -30.29 -0.86 28.65
CA ALA A 309 -31.43 -0.04 28.21
C ALA A 309 -32.62 -0.01 29.19
N MET A 310 -32.71 -1.01 30.09
CA MET A 310 -33.78 -1.13 31.08
C MET A 310 -33.48 -0.49 32.46
N GLN A 311 -32.31 0.11 32.66
CA GLN A 311 -31.97 0.90 33.86
C GLN A 311 -31.80 2.37 33.46
N LEU A 312 -32.78 3.22 33.81
CA LEU A 312 -32.84 4.64 33.40
C LEU A 312 -31.65 5.51 33.85
N GLU A 313 -30.76 5.02 34.70
CA GLU A 313 -29.70 5.81 35.37
C GLU A 313 -28.27 5.62 34.83
N CYS A 314 -28.02 4.68 33.91
CA CYS A 314 -26.65 4.35 33.44
C CYS A 314 -26.36 4.80 32.00
N LYS A 315 -26.53 6.09 31.67
CA LYS A 315 -26.16 6.61 30.34
C LYS A 315 -24.68 6.98 30.30
N VAL A 316 -23.93 6.42 29.34
CA VAL A 316 -22.54 6.82 29.07
C VAL A 316 -22.53 8.30 28.69
N GLN A 317 -21.91 9.12 29.53
CA GLN A 317 -21.78 10.55 29.27
C GLN A 317 -20.70 10.83 28.24
N LEU A 318 -20.87 11.91 27.47
CA LEU A 318 -19.89 12.36 26.48
C LEU A 318 -18.49 12.56 27.09
N ARG A 319 -18.41 13.00 28.36
CA ARG A 319 -17.14 13.16 29.08
C ARG A 319 -16.33 11.86 29.15
N HIS A 320 -16.98 10.75 29.48
CA HIS A 320 -16.32 9.44 29.54
C HIS A 320 -15.87 8.99 28.15
N ALA A 321 -16.70 9.19 27.12
CA ALA A 321 -16.32 8.87 25.74
C ALA A 321 -15.13 9.71 25.25
N CYS A 322 -15.07 10.99 25.60
CA CYS A 322 -13.92 11.84 25.29
C CYS A 322 -12.64 11.35 25.97
N THR A 323 -12.70 10.95 27.25
CA THR A 323 -11.54 10.38 27.95
C THR A 323 -11.08 9.06 27.31
N ILE A 324 -12.01 8.16 26.98
CA ILE A 324 -11.70 6.90 26.29
C ILE A 324 -11.03 7.17 24.95
N MET A 325 -11.59 8.08 24.15
CA MET A 325 -10.97 8.43 22.88
C MET A 325 -9.60 9.10 23.06
N ALA A 326 -9.42 10.00 24.03
CA ALA A 326 -8.12 10.61 24.29
C ALA A 326 -7.03 9.56 24.58
N MET A 327 -7.35 8.51 25.34
CA MET A 327 -6.45 7.38 25.57
C MET A 327 -6.14 6.62 24.26
N GLY A 328 -7.16 6.36 23.44
CA GLY A 328 -6.99 5.74 22.12
C GLY A 328 -6.09 6.54 21.18
N TRP A 329 -6.24 7.87 21.16
CA TRP A 329 -5.41 8.77 20.38
C TRP A 329 -3.94 8.75 20.82
N ILE A 330 -3.69 8.77 22.13
CA ILE A 330 -2.34 8.66 22.70
C ILE A 330 -1.74 7.30 22.32
N PHE A 331 -2.49 6.22 22.47
CA PHE A 331 -2.06 4.87 22.11
C PHE A 331 -1.71 4.76 20.62
N ALA A 332 -2.61 5.17 19.72
CA ALA A 332 -2.39 5.09 18.28
C ALA A 332 -1.20 5.96 17.83
N SER A 333 -1.04 7.14 18.44
CA SER A 333 0.11 8.02 18.16
C SER A 333 1.42 7.40 18.64
N ALA A 334 1.44 6.83 19.84
CA ALA A 334 2.62 6.13 20.35
C ALA A 334 3.00 4.93 19.49
N ALA A 335 2.00 4.11 19.11
CA ALA A 335 2.19 2.96 18.23
C ALA A 335 2.80 3.37 16.87
N ALA A 336 2.36 4.49 16.29
CA ALA A 336 2.88 5.02 15.03
C ALA A 336 4.25 5.71 15.15
N LEU A 337 4.63 6.18 16.33
CA LEU A 337 5.92 6.85 16.55
C LEU A 337 7.05 5.86 16.88
N PHE A 338 6.76 4.70 17.47
CA PHE A 338 7.78 3.73 17.86
C PHE A 338 8.73 3.29 16.72
N PRO A 339 8.27 3.01 15.48
CA PRO A 339 9.18 2.69 14.39
C PRO A 339 10.05 3.88 13.94
N ILE A 340 9.62 5.12 14.19
CA ILE A 340 10.43 6.31 13.90
C ILE A 340 11.54 6.48 14.96
N PHE A 341 11.28 6.10 16.21
CA PHE A 341 12.27 6.11 17.30
C PHE A 341 13.20 4.88 17.32
N GLY A 342 13.14 4.01 16.30
CA GLY A 342 14.07 2.89 16.14
C GLY A 342 13.68 1.59 16.85
N VAL A 343 12.44 1.46 17.34
CA VAL A 343 11.89 0.18 17.85
C VAL A 343 11.62 -0.80 16.70
N SER A 344 11.21 -0.28 15.55
CA SER A 344 10.98 -1.03 14.32
C SER A 344 11.39 -0.15 13.12
N SER A 345 11.14 -0.59 11.89
CA SER A 345 11.46 0.16 10.69
C SER A 345 10.31 0.15 9.69
N TYR A 346 9.93 1.33 9.20
CA TYR A 346 9.02 1.48 8.05
C TYR A 346 9.74 1.28 6.71
N MET A 347 11.07 1.24 6.70
CA MET A 347 11.86 1.30 5.47
C MET A 347 11.96 -0.05 4.75
N LYS A 348 11.60 -1.14 5.42
CA LYS A 348 11.78 -2.52 4.93
C LYS A 348 10.89 -2.85 3.73
N VAL A 349 9.68 -2.30 3.67
CA VAL A 349 8.70 -2.56 2.61
C VAL A 349 8.41 -1.27 1.85
N SER A 350 8.26 -1.35 0.52
CA SER A 350 8.01 -0.18 -0.36
C SER A 350 6.75 0.64 -0.03
N ILE A 351 5.75 0.02 0.60
CA ILE A 351 4.51 0.65 1.07
C ILE A 351 4.60 1.15 2.52
N CYS A 352 5.78 1.14 3.12
CA CYS A 352 6.07 1.76 4.42
C CYS A 352 5.35 1.16 5.63
N LEU A 353 5.08 -0.14 5.61
CA LEU A 353 4.51 -0.87 6.74
C LEU A 353 5.60 -1.42 7.68
N PRO A 354 5.36 -1.47 8.99
CA PRO A 354 6.31 -2.01 9.94
C PRO A 354 6.28 -3.54 9.87
N MET A 355 7.08 -4.13 8.99
CA MET A 355 7.21 -5.57 8.81
C MET A 355 8.65 -6.05 9.10
N ASP A 356 9.38 -5.30 9.91
CA ASP A 356 10.76 -5.62 10.25
C ASP A 356 10.83 -6.78 11.25
N ILE A 357 11.31 -7.93 10.79
CA ILE A 357 11.47 -9.17 11.58
C ILE A 357 12.93 -9.56 11.81
N ASP A 358 13.88 -8.68 11.47
CA ASP A 358 15.31 -9.00 11.59
C ASP A 358 15.78 -8.99 13.04
N SER A 359 15.18 -8.13 13.87
CA SER A 359 15.50 -8.03 15.29
C SER A 359 14.38 -8.63 16.16
N PRO A 360 14.70 -9.23 17.33
CA PRO A 360 13.68 -9.76 18.23
C PRO A 360 12.76 -8.65 18.78
N LEU A 361 13.28 -7.43 18.92
CA LEU A 361 12.53 -6.28 19.42
C LEU A 361 11.52 -5.75 18.38
N SER A 362 11.92 -5.67 17.10
CA SER A 362 11.02 -5.30 16.01
C SER A 362 9.96 -6.39 15.75
N GLN A 363 10.35 -7.66 15.82
CA GLN A 363 9.42 -8.78 15.71
C GLN A 363 8.37 -8.76 16.85
N LEU A 364 8.81 -8.50 18.09
CA LEU A 364 7.90 -8.37 19.23
C LEU A 364 6.89 -7.22 19.04
N TYR A 365 7.34 -6.06 18.56
CA TYR A 365 6.46 -4.92 18.27
C TYR A 365 5.39 -5.27 17.24
N VAL A 366 5.78 -5.87 16.10
CA VAL A 366 4.83 -6.28 15.06
C VAL A 366 3.82 -7.30 15.62
N MET A 367 4.30 -8.29 16.37
CA MET A 367 3.44 -9.28 17.01
C MET A 367 2.47 -8.67 18.03
N LEU A 368 2.93 -7.70 18.81
CA LEU A 368 2.08 -7.01 19.78
C LEU A 368 0.91 -6.28 19.10
N LEU A 369 1.19 -5.52 18.03
CA LEU A 369 0.14 -4.85 17.26
C LEU A 369 -0.87 -5.84 16.67
N LEU A 370 -0.39 -6.94 16.10
CA LEU A 370 -1.25 -7.98 15.54
C LEU A 370 -2.13 -8.63 16.61
N VAL A 371 -1.56 -8.98 17.76
CA VAL A 371 -2.29 -9.60 18.88
C VAL A 371 -3.34 -8.63 19.44
N LEU A 372 -3.02 -7.34 19.58
CA LEU A 372 -3.98 -6.33 20.02
C LEU A 372 -5.16 -6.21 19.05
N ASN A 373 -4.89 -6.21 17.73
CA ASN A 373 -5.93 -6.18 16.71
C ASN A 373 -6.81 -7.45 16.73
N VAL A 374 -6.21 -8.63 16.91
CA VAL A 374 -6.97 -9.88 17.07
C VAL A 374 -7.81 -9.87 18.35
N LEU A 375 -7.27 -9.38 19.46
CA LEU A 375 -7.99 -9.27 20.73
C LEU A 375 -9.18 -8.32 20.62
N ALA A 376 -8.99 -7.15 19.99
CA ALA A 376 -10.07 -6.20 19.71
C ALA A 376 -11.19 -6.88 18.91
N PHE A 377 -10.85 -7.64 17.88
CA PHE A 377 -11.82 -8.40 17.09
C PHE A 377 -12.60 -9.44 17.93
N VAL A 378 -11.93 -10.18 18.81
CA VAL A 378 -12.58 -11.15 19.71
C VAL A 378 -13.56 -10.45 20.65
N VAL A 379 -13.17 -9.30 21.23
CA VAL A 379 -14.04 -8.48 22.09
C VAL A 379 -15.28 -8.02 21.32
N ILE A 380 -15.09 -7.50 20.12
CA ILE A 380 -16.18 -7.05 19.24
C ILE A 380 -17.15 -8.21 18.96
N CYS A 381 -16.64 -9.38 18.55
CA CYS A 381 -17.46 -10.56 18.32
C CYS A 381 -18.25 -10.98 19.57
N GLY A 382 -17.60 -11.05 20.73
CA GLY A 382 -18.26 -11.38 21.99
C GLY A 382 -19.41 -10.42 22.32
N CYS A 383 -19.19 -9.12 22.13
CA CYS A 383 -20.20 -8.09 22.35
C CYS A 383 -21.41 -8.27 21.42
N TYR A 384 -21.20 -8.50 20.12
CA TYR A 384 -22.31 -8.70 19.18
C TYR A 384 -23.04 -10.03 19.39
N MET A 385 -22.33 -11.09 19.73
CA MET A 385 -22.97 -12.36 20.10
C MET A 385 -23.87 -12.17 21.32
N HIS A 386 -23.41 -11.43 22.33
CA HIS A 386 -24.22 -11.09 23.49
C HIS A 386 -25.44 -10.24 23.10
N ILE A 387 -25.27 -9.17 22.31
CA ILE A 387 -26.38 -8.34 21.81
C ILE A 387 -27.42 -9.22 21.08
N TYR A 388 -26.96 -10.12 20.21
CA TYR A 388 -27.84 -11.02 19.45
C TYR A 388 -28.64 -11.94 20.38
N LEU A 389 -27.99 -12.52 21.40
CA LEU A 389 -28.67 -13.36 22.40
C LEU A 389 -29.67 -12.56 23.24
N THR A 390 -29.33 -11.34 23.65
CA THR A 390 -30.23 -10.45 24.40
C THR A 390 -31.47 -10.07 23.57
N VAL A 391 -31.29 -9.76 22.29
CA VAL A 391 -32.39 -9.36 21.37
C VAL A 391 -33.28 -10.55 20.99
N ARG A 392 -32.74 -11.78 20.95
CA ARG A 392 -33.52 -13.00 20.64
C ARG A 392 -34.30 -13.52 21.85
N ASN A 393 -34.00 -13.06 23.07
CA ASN A 393 -34.68 -13.54 24.27
C ASN A 393 -36.14 -13.04 24.30
N PRO A 394 -37.15 -13.94 24.20
CA PRO A 394 -38.56 -13.54 24.09
C PRO A 394 -39.12 -12.86 25.34
N ASN A 395 -38.43 -12.97 26.48
CA ASN A 395 -38.80 -12.28 27.72
C ASN A 395 -38.40 -10.79 27.75
N ILE A 396 -37.64 -10.32 26.75
CA ILE A 396 -37.18 -8.93 26.64
C ILE A 396 -37.87 -8.34 25.41
N MET A 397 -38.79 -7.39 25.63
CA MET A 397 -39.52 -6.68 24.57
C MET A 397 -38.59 -5.69 23.87
N SER A 398 -37.62 -6.18 23.09
CA SER A 398 -36.76 -5.31 22.28
C SER A 398 -37.53 -4.84 21.05
N SER A 399 -37.50 -3.52 20.80
CA SER A 399 -38.17 -2.93 19.64
C SER A 399 -37.56 -3.48 18.34
N ALA A 400 -38.38 -3.75 17.33
CA ALA A 400 -37.92 -4.12 15.98
C ALA A 400 -36.99 -3.07 15.33
N SER A 401 -36.90 -1.84 15.89
CA SER A 401 -35.90 -0.84 15.53
C SER A 401 -34.49 -1.23 16.00
N ASP A 402 -34.37 -1.80 17.20
CA ASP A 402 -33.10 -2.02 17.88
C ASP A 402 -32.38 -3.24 17.29
N THR A 403 -33.13 -4.28 16.94
CA THR A 403 -32.64 -5.43 16.15
C THR A 403 -32.10 -4.98 14.79
N ARG A 404 -32.79 -4.02 14.14
CA ARG A 404 -32.40 -3.51 12.82
C ARG A 404 -31.16 -2.64 12.90
N ILE A 405 -30.97 -1.90 14.00
CA ILE A 405 -29.77 -1.11 14.29
C ILE A 405 -28.59 -2.04 14.62
N ALA A 406 -28.80 -3.07 15.45
CA ALA A 406 -27.77 -4.06 15.79
C ALA A 406 -27.27 -4.84 14.55
N LYS A 407 -28.18 -5.25 13.65
CA LYS A 407 -27.81 -5.90 12.38
C LYS A 407 -26.96 -5.01 11.48
N ARG A 408 -27.21 -3.69 11.47
CA ARG A 408 -26.42 -2.70 10.71
C ARG A 408 -25.02 -2.52 11.28
N MET A 409 -24.90 -2.49 12.61
CA MET A 409 -23.62 -2.38 13.31
C MET A 409 -22.80 -3.66 13.19
N ALA A 410 -23.43 -4.83 13.22
CA ALA A 410 -22.78 -6.12 12.95
C ALA A 410 -22.28 -6.23 11.49
N MET A 411 -22.96 -5.60 10.53
CA MET A 411 -22.52 -5.57 9.13
C MET A 411 -21.24 -4.75 8.94
N LEU A 412 -21.12 -3.59 9.59
CA LEU A 412 -19.90 -2.76 9.64
C LEU A 412 -18.70 -3.55 10.17
N VAL A 413 -18.92 -4.33 11.22
CA VAL A 413 -17.90 -5.19 11.85
C VAL A 413 -17.53 -6.39 10.99
N PHE A 414 -18.50 -7.00 10.32
CA PHE A 414 -18.22 -8.13 9.43
C PHE A 414 -17.42 -7.69 8.20
N THR A 415 -17.68 -6.51 7.65
CA THR A 415 -16.87 -5.93 6.57
C THR A 415 -15.45 -5.62 7.03
N ASP A 416 -15.26 -5.08 8.24
CA ASP A 416 -13.95 -4.86 8.85
C ASP A 416 -13.16 -6.17 9.01
N PHE A 417 -13.80 -7.22 9.53
CA PHE A 417 -13.18 -8.54 9.68
C PHE A 417 -12.77 -9.16 8.34
N LEU A 418 -13.64 -9.15 7.34
CA LEU A 418 -13.32 -9.71 6.03
C LEU A 418 -12.14 -8.98 5.38
N CYS A 419 -11.95 -7.70 5.70
CA CYS A 419 -10.83 -6.91 5.21
C CYS A 419 -9.55 -7.19 6.03
N MET A 420 -9.64 -7.31 7.36
CA MET A 420 -8.49 -7.45 8.26
C MET A 420 -7.99 -8.90 8.44
N ALA A 421 -8.86 -9.91 8.31
CA ALA A 421 -8.51 -11.32 8.55
C ALA A 421 -7.40 -11.84 7.63
N PRO A 422 -7.39 -11.56 6.32
CA PRO A 422 -6.30 -11.98 5.45
C PRO A 422 -4.96 -11.35 5.86
N ILE A 423 -4.97 -10.08 6.27
CA ILE A 423 -3.76 -9.33 6.65
C ILE A 423 -3.14 -9.91 7.91
N SER A 424 -3.95 -10.13 8.94
CA SER A 424 -3.51 -10.76 10.19
C SER A 424 -2.98 -12.17 9.97
N PHE A 425 -3.64 -12.96 9.11
CA PHE A 425 -3.18 -14.30 8.75
C PHE A 425 -1.80 -14.28 8.08
N PHE A 426 -1.55 -13.35 7.15
CA PHE A 426 -0.25 -13.23 6.50
C PHE A 426 0.84 -12.73 7.43
N ALA A 427 0.54 -11.75 8.26
CA ALA A 427 1.51 -11.20 9.19
C ALA A 427 1.93 -12.24 10.25
N ILE A 428 1.01 -13.09 10.70
CA ILE A 428 1.30 -14.25 11.57
C ILE A 428 2.10 -15.33 10.83
N SER A 429 1.74 -15.64 9.58
CA SER A 429 2.48 -16.64 8.79
C SER A 429 3.93 -16.21 8.53
N ALA A 430 4.14 -14.91 8.28
CA ALA A 430 5.46 -14.32 8.12
C ALA A 430 6.25 -14.34 9.45
N SER A 431 5.62 -14.03 10.57
CA SER A 431 6.30 -14.04 11.88
C SER A 431 6.69 -15.44 12.37
N LEU A 432 5.96 -16.48 11.94
CA LEU A 432 6.29 -17.88 12.18
C LEU A 432 7.37 -18.44 11.23
N LYS A 433 7.93 -17.61 10.34
CA LYS A 433 8.93 -17.99 9.33
C LYS A 433 8.46 -19.08 8.37
N VAL A 434 7.14 -19.22 8.19
CA VAL A 434 6.53 -20.12 7.20
C VAL A 434 5.73 -19.27 6.20
N PRO A 435 6.37 -18.62 5.22
CA PRO A 435 5.67 -17.83 4.22
C PRO A 435 4.88 -18.76 3.28
N LEU A 436 3.60 -18.98 3.60
CA LEU A 436 2.68 -19.86 2.84
C LEU A 436 2.31 -19.30 1.45
N ILE A 437 2.55 -18.01 1.19
CA ILE A 437 2.29 -17.33 -0.08
C ILE A 437 3.49 -16.44 -0.43
N THR A 438 3.84 -16.34 -1.73
CA THR A 438 4.87 -15.41 -2.20
C THR A 438 4.50 -13.97 -1.87
N VAL A 439 5.44 -13.18 -1.36
CA VAL A 439 5.19 -11.81 -0.89
C VAL A 439 4.58 -10.91 -1.98
N SER A 440 4.87 -11.16 -3.26
CA SER A 440 4.23 -10.47 -4.40
C SER A 440 2.71 -10.66 -4.46
N LYS A 441 2.19 -11.84 -4.08
CA LYS A 441 0.73 -12.09 -4.02
C LYS A 441 0.11 -11.51 -2.75
N ALA A 442 0.84 -11.54 -1.63
CA ALA A 442 0.43 -10.91 -0.39
C ALA A 442 0.29 -9.38 -0.55
N LYS A 443 1.17 -8.76 -1.35
CA LYS A 443 1.12 -7.33 -1.71
C LYS A 443 -0.19 -6.95 -2.43
N ILE A 444 -0.63 -7.75 -3.40
CA ILE A 444 -1.91 -7.54 -4.11
C ILE A 444 -3.08 -7.57 -3.12
N LEU A 445 -3.07 -8.54 -2.22
CA LEU A 445 -4.13 -8.73 -1.25
C LEU A 445 -4.14 -7.61 -0.20
N LEU A 446 -2.96 -7.19 0.26
CA LEU A 446 -2.80 -6.08 1.19
C LEU A 446 -3.25 -4.75 0.58
N VAL A 447 -2.86 -4.43 -0.66
CA VAL A 447 -3.27 -3.17 -1.31
C VAL A 447 -4.76 -3.15 -1.64
N LEU A 448 -5.38 -4.30 -1.93
CA LEU A 448 -6.80 -4.35 -2.25
C LEU A 448 -7.68 -4.40 -1.01
N PHE A 449 -7.39 -5.27 -0.03
CA PHE A 449 -8.28 -5.50 1.10
C PHE A 449 -8.07 -4.54 2.27
N TYR A 450 -6.84 -4.06 2.50
CA TYR A 450 -6.54 -3.11 3.58
C TYR A 450 -7.36 -1.80 3.46
N PRO A 451 -7.52 -1.19 2.27
CA PRO A 451 -8.29 0.05 2.13
C PRO A 451 -9.80 -0.11 2.09
N ILE A 452 -10.31 -1.30 1.75
CA ILE A 452 -11.75 -1.50 1.45
C ILE A 452 -12.61 -1.16 2.67
N ASN A 453 -12.11 -1.48 3.87
CA ASN A 453 -12.81 -1.18 5.11
C ASN A 453 -13.07 0.33 5.27
N SER A 454 -12.03 1.16 5.15
CA SER A 454 -12.12 2.62 5.25
C SER A 454 -12.94 3.25 4.11
N CYS A 455 -13.00 2.62 2.94
CA CYS A 455 -13.84 3.07 1.83
C CYS A 455 -15.31 2.73 2.05
N ALA A 456 -15.60 1.55 2.61
CA ALA A 456 -16.98 1.08 2.80
C ALA A 456 -17.72 1.88 3.88
N ASN A 457 -17.03 2.34 4.92
CA ASN A 457 -17.62 3.00 6.10
C ASN A 457 -18.58 4.17 5.75
N PRO A 458 -18.20 5.16 4.93
CA PRO A 458 -19.11 6.21 4.46
C PRO A 458 -20.38 5.70 3.78
N PHE A 459 -20.26 4.69 2.91
CA PHE A 459 -21.41 4.10 2.22
C PHE A 459 -22.30 3.33 3.18
N LEU A 460 -21.72 2.64 4.17
CA LEU A 460 -22.47 1.95 5.20
C LEU A 460 -23.27 2.95 6.06
N TYR A 461 -22.69 4.11 6.41
CA TYR A 461 -23.44 5.17 7.10
C TYR A 461 -24.54 5.77 6.24
N ALA A 462 -24.24 6.08 4.97
CA ALA A 462 -25.20 6.60 4.02
C ALA A 462 -26.33 5.62 3.74
N ILE A 463 -26.07 4.31 3.67
CA ILE A 463 -27.10 3.32 3.34
C ILE A 463 -27.94 2.95 4.58
N PHE A 464 -27.35 2.90 5.75
CA PHE A 464 -27.99 2.32 6.92
C PHE A 464 -28.47 3.32 7.97
N THR A 465 -28.09 4.60 7.88
CA THR A 465 -28.49 5.63 8.86
C THR A 465 -29.45 6.64 8.25
N LYS A 466 -30.76 6.49 8.53
CA LYS A 466 -31.81 7.41 8.03
C LYS A 466 -31.56 8.88 8.42
N ASN A 467 -31.10 9.12 9.65
CA ASN A 467 -30.79 10.48 10.12
C ASN A 467 -29.64 11.10 9.34
N PHE A 468 -28.61 10.30 9.01
CA PHE A 468 -27.48 10.74 8.18
C PHE A 468 -27.94 11.06 6.75
N ARG A 469 -28.76 10.20 6.13
CA ARG A 469 -29.34 10.48 4.81
C ARG A 469 -30.08 11.81 4.78
N ARG A 470 -30.94 12.05 5.77
CA ARG A 470 -31.69 13.30 5.88
C ARG A 470 -30.74 14.50 5.96
N ASP A 471 -29.75 14.45 6.85
CA ASP A 471 -28.84 15.56 7.07
C ASP A 471 -27.94 15.80 5.84
N PHE A 472 -27.52 14.74 5.15
CA PHE A 472 -26.83 14.79 3.86
C PHE A 472 -27.68 15.48 2.78
N PHE A 473 -28.94 15.09 2.61
CA PHE A 473 -29.85 15.74 1.66
C PHE A 473 -30.17 17.19 2.04
N MET A 474 -30.27 17.51 3.33
CA MET A 474 -30.42 18.90 3.78
C MET A 474 -29.18 19.74 3.46
N LEU A 475 -27.98 19.19 3.60
CA LEU A 475 -26.73 19.86 3.22
C LEU A 475 -26.65 20.08 1.71
N LEU A 476 -26.99 19.06 0.91
CA LEU A 476 -27.07 19.14 -0.56
C LEU A 476 -28.04 20.23 -1.03
N SER A 477 -29.19 20.36 -0.35
CA SER A 477 -30.16 21.41 -0.66
C SER A 477 -29.63 22.82 -0.39
N LYS A 478 -28.73 22.99 0.59
CA LYS A 478 -28.06 24.28 0.85
C LYS A 478 -26.99 24.61 -0.19
N CYS A 479 -26.44 23.59 -0.87
CA CYS A 479 -25.50 23.75 -1.97
C CYS A 479 -26.17 23.84 -3.36
N GLY A 480 -27.52 23.89 -3.43
CA GLY A 480 -28.26 24.08 -4.67
C GLY A 480 -28.55 22.82 -5.49
N CYS A 481 -28.26 21.62 -4.97
CA CYS A 481 -28.55 20.34 -5.63
C CYS A 481 -29.64 19.55 -4.87
N TYR A 482 -30.55 18.89 -5.60
CA TYR A 482 -31.59 17.99 -5.06
C TYR A 482 -32.58 18.61 -4.05
N GLU A 483 -33.13 19.80 -4.33
CA GLU A 483 -34.17 20.44 -3.48
C GLU A 483 -35.41 19.56 -3.25
N MET A 484 -35.79 18.74 -4.24
CA MET A 484 -36.99 17.91 -4.19
C MET A 484 -36.91 16.78 -3.13
N GLN A 485 -35.75 16.13 -2.98
CA GLN A 485 -35.55 15.11 -1.93
C GLN A 485 -35.49 15.73 -0.53
N ALA A 486 -34.90 16.92 -0.38
CA ALA A 486 -34.84 17.62 0.91
C ALA A 486 -36.22 18.10 1.39
N GLN A 487 -37.12 18.47 0.47
CA GLN A 487 -38.52 18.79 0.76
C GLN A 487 -39.26 17.57 1.33
N ILE A 488 -39.14 16.37 0.73
CA ILE A 488 -39.78 15.13 1.22
C ILE A 488 -39.38 14.81 2.67
N TYR A 489 -38.09 14.97 3.02
CA TYR A 489 -37.61 14.73 4.37
C TYR A 489 -38.05 15.82 5.39
N ARG A 490 -38.30 17.07 4.96
CA ARG A 490 -38.90 18.12 5.81
C ARG A 490 -40.38 17.83 6.12
N THR A 491 -41.10 17.21 5.19
CA THR A 491 -42.52 16.86 5.38
C THR A 491 -42.69 15.68 6.34
N GLU A 492 -41.78 14.69 6.35
CA GLU A 492 -41.78 13.58 7.33
C GLU A 492 -41.55 14.04 8.79
N SER A 493 -40.73 15.08 9.03
CA SER A 493 -40.55 15.63 10.39
C SER A 493 -41.76 16.39 10.91
N SER A 494 -42.56 16.95 9.99
CA SER A 494 -43.76 17.73 10.34
C SER A 494 -44.95 16.81 10.65
N SER A 495 -45.03 15.64 10.02
CA SER A 495 -46.07 14.64 10.30
C SER A 495 -45.85 13.86 11.62
N THR A 496 -44.62 13.82 12.16
CA THR A 496 -44.37 13.23 13.49
C THR A 496 -44.75 14.17 14.64
N ALA A 497 -44.73 15.48 14.41
CA ALA A 497 -45.07 16.49 15.42
C ALA A 497 -46.59 16.63 15.66
N HIS A 498 -47.43 16.12 14.75
CA HIS A 498 -48.90 16.27 14.84
C HIS A 498 -49.64 15.08 15.47
N ASN A 499 -48.94 14.01 15.85
CA ASN A 499 -49.56 12.80 16.41
C ASN A 499 -49.35 12.60 17.93
N SER A 500 -48.97 13.64 18.67
CA SER A 500 -48.90 13.61 20.13
C SER A 500 -49.96 14.48 20.79
N HIS A 501 -51.19 13.96 20.93
CA HIS A 501 -52.12 14.39 21.98
C HIS A 501 -52.79 13.15 22.61
N PRO A 502 -52.67 12.96 23.94
CA PRO A 502 -53.30 11.84 24.64
C PRO A 502 -54.79 12.11 24.96
N ARG A 503 -55.53 11.02 25.12
CA ARG A 503 -56.99 10.95 25.29
C ARG A 503 -57.39 10.77 26.77
N ASN A 504 -58.58 11.29 27.11
CA ASN A 504 -59.46 11.09 28.32
C ASN A 504 -59.45 12.25 29.34
N GLY A 505 -60.58 12.80 29.81
CA GLY A 505 -62.01 12.62 29.50
C GLY A 505 -62.91 13.35 30.53
N HIS A 506 -64.00 14.00 30.09
CA HIS A 506 -65.24 14.15 30.88
C HIS A 506 -66.41 14.58 29.98
N CYS A 507 -67.58 14.03 30.28
CA CYS A 507 -68.85 14.19 29.57
C CYS A 507 -69.59 15.45 30.06
N SER A 508 -70.17 16.27 29.16
CA SER A 508 -71.49 16.93 29.31
C SER A 508 -71.88 17.82 28.12
N SER A 509 -73.13 17.61 27.67
CA SER A 509 -74.09 18.43 26.89
C SER A 509 -73.67 19.32 25.69
N ALA A 510 -74.30 19.03 24.55
CA ALA A 510 -74.41 19.86 23.33
C ALA A 510 -75.15 21.21 23.57
N PRO A 511 -75.06 22.16 22.63
CA PRO A 511 -76.06 22.22 21.56
C PRO A 511 -75.51 22.46 20.13
N ARG A 512 -76.36 22.10 19.16
CA ARG A 512 -76.25 22.22 17.70
C ARG A 512 -76.14 23.68 17.19
N ALA A 513 -75.32 23.90 16.16
CA ALA A 513 -75.66 24.73 14.97
C ALA A 513 -74.67 24.52 13.80
N THR A 514 -75.11 23.72 12.82
CA THR A 514 -75.01 23.81 11.34
C THR A 514 -73.86 24.50 10.57
N ASN A 515 -73.41 23.75 9.54
CA ASN A 515 -72.83 24.10 8.22
C ASN A 515 -71.33 24.41 8.17
N GLY A 516 -70.47 23.81 7.32
CA GLY A 516 -70.66 22.90 6.18
C GLY A 516 -69.70 23.30 5.04
N SER A 517 -68.80 22.38 4.66
CA SER A 517 -68.00 22.30 3.40
C SER A 517 -66.78 23.22 3.22
N SER A 518 -65.73 22.88 2.46
CA SER A 518 -65.16 21.64 1.89
C SER A 518 -63.86 22.05 1.14
N TYR A 519 -62.85 21.20 1.20
CA TYR A 519 -61.64 20.98 0.39
C TYR A 519 -61.38 21.81 -0.90
N ILE A 520 -60.10 22.16 -1.14
CA ILE A 520 -59.56 22.43 -2.49
C ILE A 520 -58.37 21.49 -2.75
N LEU A 521 -58.55 20.62 -3.75
CA LEU A 521 -57.54 19.83 -4.45
C LEU A 521 -57.30 20.53 -5.80
N VAL A 522 -56.05 20.80 -6.17
CA VAL A 522 -55.68 21.29 -7.52
C VAL A 522 -54.82 20.23 -8.22
N PRO A 523 -55.25 19.68 -9.36
CA PRO A 523 -54.41 18.83 -10.21
C PRO A 523 -53.70 19.62 -11.33
N LEU A 524 -52.53 19.12 -11.71
CA LEU A 524 -51.72 19.53 -12.85
C LEU A 524 -52.30 19.00 -14.18
N SER A 525 -52.47 19.87 -15.19
CA SER A 525 -52.31 19.51 -16.61
C SER A 525 -52.19 20.73 -17.54
N HIS A 526 -51.16 20.67 -18.39
CA HIS A 526 -51.02 21.25 -19.74
C HIS A 526 -51.20 22.77 -19.99
N LEU A 527 -50.07 23.46 -20.18
CA LEU A 527 -49.95 24.62 -21.07
C LEU A 527 -49.20 24.20 -22.34
N ALA A 528 -49.92 24.10 -23.44
CA ALA A 528 -49.39 24.19 -24.80
C ALA A 528 -50.16 25.31 -25.52
N GLN A 529 -49.43 26.09 -26.31
CA GLN A 529 -49.87 27.10 -27.28
C GLN A 529 -50.31 28.47 -26.74
N ASN A 530 -49.37 29.41 -26.73
CA ASN A 530 -49.29 30.45 -27.77
C ASN A 530 -47.87 30.98 -27.90
#